data_AF-A0A0G1MY54-F1
#
_entry.id   AF-A0A0G1MY54-F1
#
_cell.length_a   1.000
_cell.length_b   1.000
_cell.length_c   1.000
_cell.angle_alpha   90.00
_cell.angle_beta   90.00
_cell.angle_gamma   90.00
#
_symmetry.space_group_name_H-M   'P 1'
#
loop_
_entity.id
_entity.type
_entity.pdbx_description
1 polymer ?
#
loop_
_entity_poly.entity_id
_entity_poly.type
_entity_poly.pdbx_seq_one_letter_code
_entity_poly.pdbx_strand_id
1 'polypeptide(L)'
;MIHVYANLVGSVPFKNLHTFDQSKNFKTWAYTIATNTVYDYLRRKHRSRELFIIDDPESAFETIDEDTAYKEIEDKEVVEKALGSLKPLHQTILMMYYKDELTYEEIASHLRIPLNTVKTHLYRAKRALKDQLS
;
A
#
# COMPACT_ATOMS: atom_id res chain seq x y z
N MET A 1 0.07 -1.07 8.13
CA MET A 1 -0.12 -0.42 6.79
C MET A 1 -1.57 -0.46 6.33
N ILE A 2 -2.31 -1.55 6.62
CA ILE A 2 -3.75 -1.68 6.38
C ILE A 2 -4.55 -0.59 7.12
N HIS A 3 -4.17 -0.28 8.37
CA HIS A 3 -4.77 0.80 9.17
C HIS A 3 -4.55 2.20 8.57
N VAL A 4 -3.39 2.45 7.95
CA VAL A 4 -3.11 3.74 7.28
C VAL A 4 -3.90 3.86 5.98
N TYR A 5 -4.06 2.77 5.23
CA TYR A 5 -4.90 2.71 4.04
C TYR A 5 -6.38 2.96 4.41
N ALA A 6 -6.90 2.32 5.46
CA ALA A 6 -8.27 2.53 5.94
C ALA A 6 -8.51 3.97 6.45
N ASN A 7 -7.56 4.54 7.20
CA ASN A 7 -7.68 5.90 7.74
C ASN A 7 -7.50 7.00 6.68
N LEU A 8 -6.69 6.77 5.63
CA LEU A 8 -6.48 7.75 4.56
C LEU A 8 -7.53 7.70 3.46
N VAL A 9 -8.07 6.53 3.13
CA VAL A 9 -9.17 6.41 2.16
C VAL A 9 -10.45 7.11 2.67
N GLY A 10 -10.65 7.17 4.00
CA GLY A 10 -11.74 7.92 4.62
C GLY A 10 -11.56 9.45 4.68
N SER A 11 -10.35 9.96 4.44
CA SER A 11 -10.02 11.39 4.51
C SER A 11 -9.45 11.87 3.17
N VAL A 12 -10.30 11.94 2.14
CA VAL A 12 -9.95 12.67 0.92
C VAL A 12 -9.60 14.11 1.32
N PRO A 13 -8.37 14.60 1.08
CA PRO A 13 -8.02 15.95 1.47
C PRO A 13 -8.89 16.94 0.69
N PHE A 14 -9.78 17.67 1.38
CA PHE A 14 -10.63 18.72 0.79
C PHE A 14 -9.84 19.75 -0.02
N LYS A 15 -8.53 19.87 0.26
CA LYS A 15 -7.59 20.71 -0.48
C LYS A 15 -7.55 20.42 -1.97
N ASN A 16 -7.79 19.19 -2.42
CA ASN A 16 -7.73 18.86 -3.85
C ASN A 16 -9.08 19.02 -4.57
N LEU A 17 -10.17 19.34 -3.87
CA LEU A 17 -11.52 19.39 -4.45
C LEU A 17 -11.64 20.36 -5.64
N HIS A 18 -10.87 21.44 -5.63
CA HIS A 18 -10.81 22.43 -6.73
C HIS A 18 -10.19 21.86 -8.03
N THR A 19 -9.50 20.73 -7.97
CA THR A 19 -8.92 20.05 -9.15
C THR A 19 -9.86 19.00 -9.76
N PHE A 20 -11.06 18.85 -9.20
CA PHE A 20 -12.04 17.90 -9.72
C PHE A 20 -12.64 18.42 -11.03
N ASP A 21 -12.36 17.67 -12.09
CA ASP A 21 -13.00 17.82 -13.39
C ASP A 21 -14.36 17.12 -13.35
N GLN A 22 -15.44 17.89 -13.45
CA GLN A 22 -16.83 17.40 -13.39
C GLN A 22 -17.19 16.44 -14.53
N SER A 23 -16.38 16.37 -15.61
CA SER A 23 -16.56 15.37 -16.66
C SER A 23 -16.12 13.96 -16.25
N LYS A 24 -15.41 13.83 -15.11
CA LYS A 24 -14.91 12.55 -14.60
C LYS A 24 -15.81 12.02 -13.49
N ASN A 25 -15.83 10.71 -13.34
CA ASN A 25 -16.50 10.09 -12.20
C ASN A 25 -15.81 10.51 -10.90
N PHE A 26 -16.57 11.13 -9.99
CA PHE A 26 -16.06 11.61 -8.70
C PHE A 26 -15.40 10.51 -7.87
N LYS A 27 -15.98 9.29 -7.85
CA LYS A 27 -15.41 8.15 -7.10
C LYS A 27 -14.04 7.77 -7.66
N THR A 28 -13.89 7.68 -8.98
CA THR A 28 -12.62 7.36 -9.64
C THR A 28 -11.56 8.44 -9.38
N TRP A 29 -11.95 9.72 -9.44
CA TRP A 29 -11.06 10.84 -9.15
C TRP A 29 -10.61 10.83 -7.68
N ALA A 30 -11.55 10.70 -6.74
CA ALA A 30 -11.27 10.66 -5.31
C ALA A 30 -10.37 9.46 -4.95
N TYR A 31 -10.63 8.29 -5.52
CA TYR A 31 -9.79 7.10 -5.36
C TYR A 31 -8.36 7.37 -5.85
N THR A 32 -8.21 8.01 -7.01
CA THR A 32 -6.88 8.37 -7.53
C THR A 32 -6.12 9.29 -6.58
N ILE A 33 -6.79 10.29 -6.00
CA ILE A 33 -6.18 11.18 -5.00
C ILE A 33 -5.77 10.41 -3.74
N ALA A 34 -6.64 9.54 -3.23
CA ALA A 34 -6.34 8.71 -2.07
C ALA A 34 -5.13 7.81 -2.32
N THR A 35 -5.12 7.08 -3.43
CA THR A 35 -4.02 6.16 -3.81
C THR A 35 -2.71 6.91 -3.99
N ASN A 36 -2.70 8.07 -4.67
CA ASN A 36 -1.50 8.88 -4.83
C ASN A 36 -0.99 9.40 -3.47
N THR A 37 -1.89 9.80 -2.58
CA THR A 37 -1.54 10.27 -1.22
C THR A 37 -0.88 9.15 -0.42
N VAL A 38 -1.42 7.93 -0.48
CA VAL A 38 -0.83 6.76 0.17
C VAL A 38 0.51 6.39 -0.46
N TYR A 39 0.61 6.39 -1.79
CA TYR A 39 1.85 6.12 -2.50
C TYR A 39 2.95 7.11 -2.11
N ASP A 40 2.64 8.41 -2.03
CA ASP A 40 3.58 9.44 -1.61
C ASP A 40 3.98 9.30 -0.14
N TYR A 41 3.06 8.90 0.73
CA TYR A 41 3.39 8.53 2.11
C TYR A 41 4.36 7.35 2.15
N LEU A 42 4.07 6.27 1.40
CA LEU A 42 4.91 5.09 1.31
C LEU A 42 6.32 5.40 0.79
N ARG A 43 6.40 6.23 -0.26
CA ARG A 43 7.67 6.66 -0.84
C ARG A 43 8.52 7.46 0.15
N ARG A 44 7.90 8.33 0.96
CA ARG A 44 8.60 9.07 2.02
C ARG A 44 9.06 8.15 3.15
N LYS A 45 8.21 7.23 3.60
CA LYS A 45 8.52 6.24 4.65
C LYS A 45 9.63 5.28 4.23
N HIS A 46 9.63 4.83 2.97
CA HIS A 46 10.69 3.97 2.45
C HIS A 46 12.03 4.71 2.41
N ARG A 47 12.03 5.97 1.97
CA ARG A 47 13.25 6.80 1.98
C ARG A 47 13.76 7.04 3.40
N SER A 48 12.88 7.31 4.37
CA SER A 48 13.31 7.45 5.76
C SER A 48 13.92 6.16 6.28
N ARG A 49 13.32 4.99 5.99
CA ARG A 49 13.92 3.70 6.36
C ARG A 49 15.29 3.49 5.74
N GLU A 50 15.48 3.80 4.47
CA GLU A 50 16.81 3.72 3.82
C GLU A 50 17.85 4.63 4.51
N LEU A 51 17.43 5.78 5.05
CA LEU A 51 18.28 6.69 5.81
C LEU A 51 18.54 6.22 7.25
N PHE A 52 17.65 5.42 7.84
CA PHE A 52 17.74 4.82 9.18
C PHE A 52 18.37 3.41 9.18
N ILE A 53 18.99 2.95 8.08
CA ILE A 53 19.80 1.70 8.10
C ILE A 53 21.12 1.88 8.90
N ILE A 54 21.33 3.06 9.49
CA ILE A 54 22.31 3.30 10.55
C ILE A 54 21.50 3.54 11.84
N ASP A 55 21.64 2.62 12.79
CA ASP A 55 21.13 2.58 14.17
C ASP A 55 19.69 2.08 14.48
N ASP A 56 19.71 0.89 15.10
CA ASP A 56 18.87 0.33 16.18
C ASP A 56 17.47 -0.28 15.88
N PRO A 57 17.24 -1.58 16.18
CA PRO A 57 15.96 -2.25 16.05
C PRO A 57 15.30 -2.50 17.42
N GLU A 58 14.62 -1.52 18.02
CA GLU A 58 13.77 -1.80 19.18
C GLU A 58 12.59 -0.84 19.31
N SER A 59 11.36 -1.36 19.13
CA SER A 59 10.06 -0.82 19.61
C SER A 59 8.93 -1.59 18.91
N ALA A 60 7.93 -2.21 19.54
CA ALA A 60 7.57 -2.41 20.93
C ALA A 60 6.66 -3.66 20.96
N PHE A 61 6.78 -4.48 22.01
CA PHE A 61 5.85 -5.56 22.32
C PHE A 61 4.78 -5.05 23.30
N GLU A 62 3.51 -5.34 23.03
CA GLU A 62 2.48 -5.47 24.06
C GLU A 62 1.75 -6.81 23.83
N THR A 63 1.67 -7.61 24.88
CA THR A 63 1.18 -8.99 24.93
C THR A 63 -0.27 -9.02 25.41
N ILE A 64 -1.19 -9.71 24.71
CA ILE A 64 -2.53 -10.06 25.23
C ILE A 64 -2.97 -11.43 24.69
N ASP A 65 -3.19 -12.38 25.61
CA ASP A 65 -3.44 -13.82 25.38
C ASP A 65 -4.82 -14.19 24.80
N GLU A 66 -4.90 -14.77 23.58
CA GLU A 66 -5.97 -15.69 23.13
C GLU A 66 -5.57 -16.48 21.83
N ASP A 67 -5.29 -17.78 22.01
CA ASP A 67 -4.47 -18.71 21.18
C ASP A 67 -4.93 -19.02 19.74
N THR A 68 -6.00 -18.40 19.24
CA THR A 68 -6.43 -18.51 17.82
C THR A 68 -6.44 -17.15 17.13
N ALA A 69 -6.82 -16.09 17.86
CA ALA A 69 -6.63 -14.72 17.40
C ALA A 69 -5.14 -14.41 17.22
N TYR A 70 -4.26 -14.97 18.05
CA TYR A 70 -2.82 -14.75 17.90
C TYR A 70 -2.21 -15.26 16.63
N LYS A 71 -2.55 -16.47 16.17
CA LYS A 71 -1.98 -16.97 14.91
C LYS A 71 -2.42 -16.10 13.73
N GLU A 72 -3.69 -15.68 13.72
CA GLU A 72 -4.17 -14.73 12.72
C GLU A 72 -3.52 -13.34 12.83
N ILE A 73 -3.28 -12.86 14.06
CA ILE A 73 -2.59 -11.58 14.32
C ILE A 73 -1.11 -11.69 13.92
N GLU A 74 -0.44 -12.78 14.24
CA GLU A 74 0.96 -13.06 13.94
C GLU A 74 1.16 -13.21 12.43
N ASP A 75 0.32 -13.99 11.75
CA ASP A 75 0.33 -14.12 10.29
C ASP A 75 0.07 -12.76 9.62
N LYS A 76 -0.87 -11.98 10.15
CA LYS A 76 -1.17 -10.63 9.65
C LYS A 76 0.00 -9.69 9.88
N GLU A 77 0.67 -9.74 11.02
CA GLU A 77 1.86 -8.93 11.31
C GLU A 77 3.03 -9.31 10.40
N VAL A 78 3.26 -10.61 10.17
CA VAL A 78 4.29 -11.11 9.26
C VAL A 78 4.02 -10.60 7.85
N VAL A 79 2.77 -10.71 7.36
CA VAL A 79 2.37 -10.17 6.06
C VAL A 79 2.48 -8.65 6.01
N GLU A 80 2.12 -7.93 7.08
CA GLU A 80 2.25 -6.47 7.14
C GLU A 80 3.72 -6.01 7.13
N LYS A 81 4.61 -6.73 7.82
CA LYS A 81 6.06 -6.48 7.83
C LYS A 81 6.65 -6.77 6.44
N ALA A 82 6.32 -7.92 5.86
CA ALA A 82 6.77 -8.33 4.53
C ALA A 82 6.28 -7.38 3.43
N LEU A 83 5.02 -6.94 3.47
CA LEU A 83 4.53 -5.89 2.57
C LEU A 83 5.29 -4.59 2.81
N GLY A 84 5.50 -4.21 4.07
CA GLY A 84 6.18 -2.98 4.45
C GLY A 84 7.63 -2.87 3.96
N SER A 85 8.32 -3.98 3.69
CA SER A 85 9.71 -3.99 3.18
C SER A 85 9.79 -3.89 1.65
N LEU A 86 8.67 -4.06 0.93
CA LEU A 86 8.67 -3.96 -0.53
C LEU A 86 8.82 -2.51 -1.00
N LYS A 87 9.24 -2.33 -2.25
CA LYS A 87 9.22 -1.01 -2.90
C LYS A 87 7.80 -0.43 -2.90
N PRO A 88 7.62 0.90 -2.75
CA PRO A 88 6.29 1.54 -2.66
C PRO A 88 5.33 1.15 -3.79
N LEU A 89 5.84 1.06 -5.02
CA LEU A 89 5.02 0.70 -6.18
C LEU A 89 4.55 -0.76 -6.14
N HIS A 90 5.38 -1.65 -5.59
CA HIS A 90 5.01 -3.06 -5.41
C HIS A 90 3.93 -3.21 -4.33
N GLN A 91 4.07 -2.51 -3.20
CA GLN A 91 3.05 -2.48 -2.15
C GLN A 91 1.72 -1.99 -2.70
N THR A 92 1.75 -0.87 -3.44
CA THR A 92 0.55 -0.22 -3.98
C THR A 92 -0.15 -1.12 -4.98
N ILE A 93 0.58 -1.70 -5.94
CA ILE A 93 -0.02 -2.60 -6.96
C ILE A 93 -0.58 -3.88 -6.33
N LEU A 94 0.08 -4.45 -5.32
CA LEU A 94 -0.45 -5.62 -4.60
C LEU A 94 -1.75 -5.29 -3.86
N MET A 95 -1.81 -4.13 -3.20
CA MET A 95 -3.00 -3.68 -2.49
C MET A 95 -4.17 -3.44 -3.44
N MET A 96 -3.93 -2.70 -4.53
CA MET A 96 -4.95 -2.42 -5.54
C MET A 96 -5.48 -3.70 -6.19
N TYR A 97 -4.63 -4.70 -6.43
CA TYR A 97 -5.04 -5.95 -7.06
C TYR A 97 -5.73 -6.93 -6.12
N TYR A 98 -5.15 -7.19 -4.94
CA TYR A 98 -5.67 -8.24 -4.04
C TYR A 98 -6.70 -7.75 -3.04
N LYS A 99 -6.66 -6.48 -2.66
CA LYS A 99 -7.56 -5.93 -1.65
C LYS A 99 -8.67 -5.10 -2.26
N ASP A 100 -8.31 -4.24 -3.21
CA ASP A 100 -9.30 -3.39 -3.89
C ASP A 100 -9.90 -4.09 -5.13
N GLU A 101 -9.43 -5.31 -5.43
CA GLU A 101 -9.92 -6.18 -6.52
C GLU A 101 -9.91 -5.51 -7.92
N LEU A 102 -9.02 -4.55 -8.13
CA LEU A 102 -8.94 -3.82 -9.39
C LEU A 102 -8.32 -4.65 -10.52
N THR A 103 -8.86 -4.46 -11.72
CA THR A 103 -8.28 -5.00 -12.96
C THR A 103 -6.95 -4.34 -13.29
N TYR A 104 -6.15 -4.98 -14.15
CA TYR A 104 -4.87 -4.40 -14.59
C TYR A 104 -5.05 -3.07 -15.32
N GLU A 105 -6.13 -2.94 -16.08
CA GLU A 105 -6.54 -1.76 -16.81
C GLU A 105 -6.88 -0.59 -15.86
N GLU A 106 -7.64 -0.86 -14.80
CA GLU A 106 -7.96 0.13 -13.77
C GLU A 106 -6.71 0.56 -13.01
N ILE A 107 -5.84 -0.38 -12.63
CA ILE A 107 -4.55 -0.06 -11.98
C ILE A 107 -3.68 0.82 -12.90
N ALA A 108 -3.59 0.47 -14.18
CA ALA A 108 -2.84 1.24 -15.17
C ALA A 108 -3.38 2.68 -15.29
N SER A 109 -4.70 2.82 -15.33
CA SER A 109 -5.39 4.12 -15.39
C SER A 109 -5.12 4.96 -14.14
N HIS A 110 -5.30 4.37 -12.95
CA HIS A 110 -5.12 5.07 -11.67
C HIS A 110 -3.68 5.50 -11.42
N LEU A 111 -2.72 4.62 -11.71
CA LEU A 111 -1.29 4.90 -11.52
C LEU A 111 -0.66 5.65 -12.71
N ARG A 112 -1.40 5.84 -13.81
CA ARG A 112 -0.94 6.46 -15.06
C ARG A 112 0.34 5.83 -15.61
N ILE A 113 0.39 4.50 -15.60
CA ILE A 113 1.51 3.70 -16.15
C ILE A 113 0.98 2.71 -17.19
N PRO A 114 1.82 2.25 -18.15
CA PRO A 114 1.38 1.30 -19.16
C PRO A 114 0.88 -0.02 -18.57
N LEU A 115 -0.12 -0.65 -19.21
CA LEU A 115 -0.66 -1.96 -18.79
C LEU A 115 0.42 -3.03 -18.64
N ASN A 116 1.38 -3.07 -19.57
CA ASN A 116 2.51 -4.01 -19.51
C ASN A 116 3.46 -3.72 -18.33
N THR A 117 3.58 -2.46 -17.94
CA THR A 117 4.32 -2.03 -16.75
C THR A 117 3.61 -2.52 -15.49
N VAL A 118 2.29 -2.41 -15.40
CA VAL A 118 1.49 -3.00 -14.29
C VAL A 118 1.73 -4.50 -14.18
N LYS A 119 1.58 -5.25 -15.28
CA LYS A 119 1.79 -6.71 -15.31
C LYS A 119 3.18 -7.10 -14.80
N THR A 120 4.22 -6.41 -15.29
CA THR A 120 5.61 -6.65 -14.89
C THR A 120 5.85 -6.32 -13.42
N HIS A 121 5.33 -5.19 -12.93
CA HIS A 121 5.46 -4.83 -11.53
C HIS A 121 4.69 -5.76 -10.61
N LEU A 122 3.48 -6.18 -10.97
CA LEU A 122 2.71 -7.12 -10.17
C LEU A 122 3.43 -8.48 -10.08
N TYR A 123 3.98 -8.98 -11.18
CA TYR A 123 4.78 -10.21 -11.16
C TYR A 123 5.99 -10.08 -10.22
N ARG A 124 6.76 -8.98 -10.34
CA ARG A 124 7.92 -8.72 -9.48
C ARG A 124 7.53 -8.50 -8.01
N ALA A 125 6.38 -7.87 -7.77
CA ALA A 125 5.85 -7.63 -6.43
C ALA A 125 5.45 -8.94 -5.74
N LYS A 126 4.77 -9.85 -6.45
CA LYS A 126 4.44 -11.19 -5.93
C LYS A 126 5.68 -11.98 -5.57
N ARG A 127 6.71 -11.95 -6.44
CA ARG A 127 7.99 -12.62 -6.16
C ARG A 127 8.68 -12.03 -4.93
N ALA A 128 8.80 -10.71 -4.87
CA ALA A 128 9.42 -10.03 -3.74
C ALA A 128 8.65 -10.29 -2.43
N LEU A 129 7.31 -10.33 -2.45
CA LEU A 129 6.51 -10.69 -1.29
C LEU A 129 6.78 -12.13 -0.84
N LYS A 130 6.84 -13.07 -1.79
CA LYS A 130 7.19 -14.46 -1.49
C LYS A 130 8.57 -14.58 -0.84
N ASP A 131 9.55 -13.86 -1.38
CA ASP A 131 10.93 -13.87 -0.87
C ASP A 131 11.02 -13.26 0.56
N GLN A 132 10.07 -12.41 0.96
CA GLN A 132 9.98 -11.85 2.32
C GLN A 132 9.21 -12.73 3.31
N LEU A 133 8.38 -13.65 2.80
CA LEU A 133 7.56 -14.57 3.59
C LEU A 133 8.17 -15.98 3.69
N SER A 134 9.28 -16.22 2.98
CA SER A 134 10.04 -17.48 3.03
C SER A 134 11.13 -17.37 4.08
#